data_AF-A0A525VP81-F1
#
_entry.id   AF-A0A525VP81-F1
#
_cell.length_a   1.000
_cell.length_b   1.000
_cell.length_c   1.000
_cell.angle_alpha   90.00
_cell.angle_beta   90.00
_cell.angle_gamma   90.00
#
_symmetry.space_group_name_H-M   'P 1'
#
loop_
_entity.id
_entity.type
_entity.pdbx_description
1 polymer ?
#
loop_
_entity_poly.entity_id
_entity_poly.type
_entity_poly.pdbx_seq_one_letter_code
_entity_poly.pdbx_strand_id
1 'polypeptide(L)' 'MTCERCHGLMVSERICDPQGMSSDLCVDGYRCLLCGNIVDATILENRRHSTGTIETRTVSDPHMSRLVAA' A
#
# COMPACT_ATOMS: atom_id res chain seq x y z
N MET A 1 -8.00 -10.76 -13.30
CA MET A 1 -7.00 -10.66 -12.20
C MET A 1 -7.67 -11.06 -10.90
N THR A 2 -6.99 -11.81 -10.03
CA THR A 2 -7.51 -12.26 -8.73
C THR A 2 -6.60 -11.74 -7.63
N CYS A 3 -7.18 -11.27 -6.52
CA CYS A 3 -6.41 -10.74 -5.40
C CYS A 3 -5.62 -11.83 -4.69
N GLU A 4 -4.31 -11.66 -4.54
CA GLU A 4 -3.44 -12.61 -3.84
C GLU A 4 -3.74 -12.73 -2.34
N ARG A 5 -4.38 -11.72 -1.74
CA ARG A 5 -4.67 -11.69 -0.29
C ARG A 5 -5.95 -12.43 0.09
N CYS A 6 -7.01 -12.30 -0.71
CA CYS A 6 -8.34 -12.82 -0.37
C CYS A 6 -9.04 -13.55 -1.52
N HIS A 7 -8.36 -13.73 -2.65
CA HIS A 7 -8.91 -14.32 -3.87
C HIS A 7 -10.14 -13.59 -4.45
N GLY A 8 -10.37 -12.33 -4.03
CA GLY A 8 -11.42 -11.48 -4.54
C GLY A 8 -11.15 -10.90 -5.92
N LEU A 9 -12.18 -10.31 -6.52
CA LEU A 9 -12.09 -9.61 -7.81
C LEU A 9 -11.22 -8.36 -7.69
N MET A 10 -10.31 -8.19 -8.66
CA MET A 10 -9.54 -6.96 -8.82
C MET A 10 -10.03 -6.20 -10.06
N VAL A 11 -10.27 -4.90 -9.89
CA VAL A 11 -10.77 -4.00 -10.92
C VAL A 11 -9.74 -2.91 -11.20
N SER A 12 -9.66 -2.46 -12.45
CA SER A 12 -8.79 -1.35 -12.83
C SER A 12 -9.35 -0.04 -12.27
N GLU A 13 -8.47 0.79 -11.69
CA GLU A 13 -8.82 2.05 -11.06
C GLU A 13 -7.70 3.07 -11.26
N ARG A 14 -8.10 4.34 -11.43
CA ARG A 14 -7.21 5.51 -11.40
C ARG A 14 -7.02 5.92 -9.93
N ILE A 15 -5.85 5.67 -9.37
CA ILE A 15 -5.56 5.89 -7.95
C ILE A 15 -4.78 7.19 -7.80
N CYS A 16 -5.35 8.16 -7.10
CA CYS A 16 -4.78 9.49 -6.94
C CYS A 16 -4.40 9.76 -5.48
N ASP A 17 -3.33 10.53 -5.26
CA ASP A 17 -2.94 10.98 -3.93
C ASP A 17 -3.99 11.97 -3.36
N PRO A 18 -4.66 11.64 -2.23
CA PRO A 18 -5.66 12.52 -1.63
C PRO A 18 -5.07 13.80 -1.01
N GLN A 19 -3.75 13.88 -0.75
CA GLN A 19 -3.15 15.03 -0.05
C GLN A 19 -2.64 16.13 -0.98
N GLY A 20 -2.72 15.97 -2.31
CA GLY A 20 -2.44 17.05 -3.27
C GLY A 20 -1.02 17.62 -3.23
N MET A 21 -0.09 17.01 -2.47
CA MET A 21 1.32 17.44 -2.41
C MET A 21 2.03 17.24 -3.75
N SER A 22 1.47 16.41 -4.61
CA SER A 22 1.79 16.32 -6.03
C SER A 22 0.48 16.24 -6.80
N SER A 23 -0.10 17.39 -7.16
CA SER A 23 -1.48 17.50 -7.67
C SER A 23 -1.83 16.64 -8.89
N ASP A 24 -0.84 16.04 -9.55
CA ASP A 24 -1.01 15.26 -10.78
C ASP A 24 -0.59 13.78 -10.65
N LEU A 25 -0.23 13.29 -9.45
CA LEU A 25 0.18 11.89 -9.28
C LEU A 25 -1.04 10.97 -9.14
N CYS A 26 -1.73 10.74 -10.26
CA CYS A 26 -2.64 9.62 -10.42
C CYS A 26 -1.94 8.50 -11.19
N VAL A 27 -2.01 7.28 -10.66
CA VAL A 27 -1.47 6.08 -11.29
C VAL A 27 -2.60 5.12 -11.65
N ASP A 28 -2.46 4.45 -12.78
CA ASP A 28 -3.36 3.36 -13.14
C ASP A 28 -2.92 2.10 -12.40
N GLY A 29 -3.88 1.48 -11.70
CA GLY A 29 -3.62 0.28 -10.92
C GLY A 29 -4.86 -0.60 -10.83
N TYR A 30 -4.80 -1.59 -9.94
CA TYR A 30 -5.91 -2.47 -9.64
C TYR A 30 -6.21 -2.46 -8.14
N ARG A 31 -7.50 -2.34 -7.80
CA ARG A 31 -8.00 -2.47 -6.42
C ARG A 31 -8.85 -3.72 -6.28
N CYS A 32 -8.64 -4.46 -5.20
CA CYS A 32 -9.56 -5.53 -4.80
C CYS A 32 -10.83 -4.95 -4.16
N LEU A 33 -11.99 -5.34 -4.68
CA LEU A 33 -13.29 -4.90 -4.14
C LEU A 33 -13.62 -5.48 -2.76
N LEU A 34 -12.98 -6.59 -2.35
CA LEU A 34 -13.27 -7.24 -1.07
C LEU A 34 -12.39 -6.75 0.07
N CYS A 35 -11.07 -6.64 -0.15
CA CYS A 35 -10.11 -6.33 0.92
C CYS A 35 -9.35 -5.01 0.72
N GLY A 36 -9.62 -4.29 -0.38
CA GLY A 36 -8.98 -3.02 -0.68
C GLY A 36 -7.51 -3.13 -1.09
N ASN A 37 -6.96 -4.33 -1.31
CA ASN A 37 -5.58 -4.49 -1.77
C ASN A 37 -5.35 -3.75 -3.09
N ILE A 38 -4.28 -2.94 -3.14
CA ILE A 38 -3.88 -2.17 -4.32
C ILE A 38 -2.62 -2.79 -4.92
N VAL A 39 -2.58 -2.85 -6.24
CA VAL A 39 -1.41 -3.26 -7.02
C VAL A 39 -1.29 -2.38 -8.25
N ASP A 40 -0.12 -1.81 -8.47
CA ASP A 40 0.29 -1.15 -9.72
C ASP A 40 1.64 -1.74 -10.20
N ALA A 41 2.15 -1.25 -11.33
CA ALA A 41 3.42 -1.71 -11.88
C ALA A 41 4.61 -1.51 -10.92
N THR A 42 4.65 -0.38 -10.21
CA THR A 42 5.71 -0.04 -9.25
C THR A 42 5.65 -0.93 -8.01
N ILE A 43 4.46 -1.21 -7.49
CA ILE A 43 4.23 -2.14 -6.37
C ILE A 43 4.69 -3.54 -6.75
N LEU A 44 4.34 -4.02 -7.95
CA LEU A 44 4.78 -5.34 -8.43
C LEU A 44 6.30 -5.41 -8.57
N GLU A 45 6.91 -4.39 -9.16
CA GLU A 45 8.37 -4.36 -9.34
C GLU A 45 9.08 -4.30 -7.98
N ASN A 46 8.61 -3.47 -7.06
CA ASN A 46 9.14 -3.42 -5.69
C ASN A 46 9.01 -4.77 -4.98
N ARG A 47 7.87 -5.47 -5.12
CA ARG A 47 7.71 -6.82 -4.56
C ARG A 47 8.70 -7.81 -5.16
N ARG A 48 8.93 -7.77 -6.48
CA ARG A 48 9.89 -8.61 -7.18
C ARG A 48 11.33 -8.38 -6.69
N HIS A 49 11.67 -7.14 -6.36
CA HIS A 49 12.96 -6.80 -5.75
C HIS A 49 13.05 -7.20 -4.27
N SER A 50 12.00 -6.99 -3.48
CA SER A 50 11.99 -7.30 -2.05
C SER A 50 12.03 -8.81 -1.75
N THR A 51 11.57 -9.67 -2.66
CA THR A 51 11.69 -11.13 -2.50
C THR A 51 13.14 -11.64 -2.48
N GLY A 52 14.13 -10.80 -2.84
CA GLY A 52 15.56 -11.15 -2.78
C GLY A 52 16.28 -10.71 -1.50
N THR A 53 15.70 -9.82 -0.69
CA THR A 53 16.38 -9.28 0.52
C THR A 53 15.32 -8.79 1.51
N ILE A 54 14.92 -9.67 2.43
CA ILE A 54 14.19 -9.25 3.64
C ILE A 54 15.23 -8.64 4.58
N GLU A 55 15.59 -7.38 4.36
CA GLU A 55 16.10 -6.56 5.46
C GLU A 55 14.89 -6.08 6.23
N THR A 56 14.68 -6.70 7.40
CA THR A 56 13.73 -6.29 8.40
C THR A 56 14.02 -4.84 8.78
N ARG A 57 13.39 -3.88 8.11
CA ARG A 57 13.29 -2.51 8.63
C ARG A 57 12.41 -2.61 9.87
N THR A 58 13.07 -2.80 11.01
CA THR A 58 12.51 -2.50 12.30
C THR A 58 12.01 -1.07 12.23
N VAL A 59 10.71 -0.89 12.06
CA VAL A 59 10.05 0.35 12.40
C VAL A 59 10.18 0.42 13.92
N SER A 60 11.27 0.99 14.40
CA SER A 60 11.39 1.48 15.76
C SER A 60 10.37 2.60 15.89
N ASP A 61 9.15 2.22 16.25
CA ASP A 61 8.06 3.10 16.65
C ASP A 61 8.42 3.72 18.00
N PRO A 62 8.76 5.02 18.10
CA PRO A 62 8.83 5.70 19.37
C PRO A 62 7.43 6.20 19.66
N HIS A 63 6.54 5.32 20.12
CA HIS A 63 5.23 5.72 20.64
C HIS A 63 5.44 6.55 21.91
N MET A 64 5.55 7.87 21.72
CA MET A 64 5.61 8.88 22.76
C MET A 64 4.28 8.94 23.50
N SER A 65 4.40 8.77 24.82
CA SER A 65 3.40 8.85 25.87
C SER A 65 2.39 10.00 25.73
N ARG A 66 1.11 9.70 25.97
CA ARG A 66 0.20 10.67 26.62
C ARG A 66 -0.31 10.07 27.93
N LEU A 67 0.28 10.54 29.03
CA LEU A 67 -0.32 10.44 30.37
C LEU A 67 -1.70 11.12 30.33
N VAL A 68 -2.73 10.42 30.80
CA VAL A 68 -3.97 11.06 31.27
C VAL A 68 -3.84 11.14 32.79
N ALA A 69 -3.68 12.35 33.31
CA ALA A 69 -3.83 12.61 34.74
C ALA A 69 -5.31 12.46 35.12
N ALA A 70 -5.58 11.70 36.17
CA ALA A 70 -6.87 11.62 36.85
C ALA A 70 -6.85 12.50 38.10
#